data_AF-A0A0F9D3B2-F1
#
_entry.id   AF-A0A0F9D3B2-F1
#
_cell.length_a   1.000
_cell.length_b   1.000
_cell.length_c   1.000
_cell.angle_alpha   90.00
_cell.angle_beta   90.00
_cell.angle_gamma   90.00
#
_symmetry.space_group_name_H-M   'P 1'
#
loop_
_entity.id
_entity.type
_entity.pdbx_description
1 polymer ?
#
loop_
_entity_poly.entity_id
_entity_poly.type
_entity_poly.pdbx_seq_one_letter_code
_entity_poly.pdbx_strand_id
1 'polypeptide(L)'
;MLRVLKPLAVMGIVACFLLCESAFDENRSAFAVPSLKTALLSYYPALRDTQLDSCATCHMPAKKDFLNDYAIALKEAKMDFEAIEELDSDNDGTSNIEEIKEETFPGSQAFGPEYFIFHVNFSEEDPEVGKVHFNHEMHVIKESFLSKGRCKNCHGGKHMFPRVFDDNVSVREIAHQVCWRCHETSGSKISPTDCTGCHTGVKEMLDDIKSLLN
;
A
#
# COMPACT_ATOMS: atom_id res chain seq x y z
N MET A 1 39.38 73.29 -63.60
CA MET A 1 37.94 73.53 -63.41
C MET A 1 37.27 72.15 -63.31
N LEU A 2 37.15 71.54 -62.14
CA LEU A 2 36.04 71.68 -61.18
C LEU A 2 34.66 71.59 -61.84
N ARG A 3 34.02 70.42 -61.79
CA ARG A 3 32.71 70.15 -61.13
C ARG A 3 32.09 68.83 -61.64
N VAL A 4 31.97 67.83 -60.77
CA VAL A 4 30.77 67.41 -59.99
C VAL A 4 30.20 66.11 -60.57
N LEU A 5 30.59 65.00 -59.94
CA LEU A 5 29.93 63.70 -60.06
C LEU A 5 28.69 63.69 -59.14
N LYS A 6 27.55 63.25 -59.67
CA LYS A 6 26.31 63.01 -58.92
C LYS A 6 26.43 61.69 -58.14
N PRO A 7 25.92 61.58 -56.90
CA PRO A 7 25.86 60.30 -56.20
C PRO A 7 24.69 59.46 -56.73
N LEU A 8 24.98 58.21 -57.06
CA LEU A 8 24.02 57.16 -57.38
C LEU A 8 23.51 56.54 -56.07
N ALA A 9 22.20 56.43 -55.93
CA ALA A 9 21.53 55.82 -54.78
C ALA A 9 21.93 54.34 -54.66
N VAL A 10 22.47 53.96 -53.49
CA VAL A 10 22.72 52.55 -53.13
C VAL A 10 21.43 51.99 -52.54
N MET A 11 20.78 51.10 -53.31
CA MET A 11 19.70 50.24 -52.82
C MET A 11 20.24 49.30 -51.74
N GLY A 12 19.59 49.32 -50.57
CA GLY A 12 19.85 48.38 -49.49
C GLY A 12 19.48 46.95 -49.88
N ILE A 13 20.46 46.05 -49.74
CA ILE A 13 20.24 44.61 -49.74
C ILE A 13 20.15 44.19 -48.27
N VAL A 14 18.94 43.92 -47.80
CA VAL A 14 18.68 43.25 -46.52
C VAL A 14 19.04 41.77 -46.72
N ALA A 15 20.25 41.40 -46.34
CA ALA A 15 20.67 40.01 -46.25
C ALA A 15 20.01 39.36 -45.02
N CYS A 16 18.96 38.58 -45.26
CA CYS A 16 18.34 37.72 -44.26
C CYS A 16 19.32 36.58 -43.91
N PHE A 17 20.02 36.74 -42.80
CA PHE A 17 20.85 35.71 -42.17
C PHE A 17 19.93 34.60 -41.64
N LEU A 18 19.79 33.52 -42.42
CA LEU A 18 19.24 32.25 -41.95
C LEU A 18 20.25 31.60 -41.01
N LEU A 19 20.08 31.85 -39.71
CA LEU A 19 20.72 31.06 -38.66
C LEU A 19 20.01 29.70 -38.60
N CYS A 20 20.76 28.66 -38.97
CA CYS A 20 20.39 27.26 -38.76
C CYS A 20 20.59 26.96 -37.27
N GLU A 21 19.52 27.04 -36.48
CA GLU A 21 19.49 26.56 -35.11
C GLU A 21 19.43 25.03 -35.15
N SER A 22 20.55 24.39 -34.83
CA SER A 22 20.62 22.98 -34.50
C SER A 22 19.76 22.71 -33.27
N ALA A 23 18.56 22.16 -33.48
CA ALA A 23 17.75 21.57 -32.43
C ALA A 23 18.53 20.38 -31.83
N PHE A 24 19.14 20.60 -30.66
CA PHE A 24 19.53 19.50 -29.78
C PHE A 24 18.24 18.89 -29.24
N ASP A 25 17.81 17.79 -29.86
CA ASP A 25 16.76 16.93 -29.36
C ASP A 25 17.30 16.26 -28.08
N GLU A 26 16.98 16.83 -26.92
CA GLU A 26 17.14 16.14 -25.64
C GLU A 26 16.24 14.91 -25.66
N ASN A 27 16.79 13.81 -26.16
CA ASN A 27 16.23 12.48 -26.07
C ASN A 27 16.22 12.07 -24.59
N ARG A 28 15.29 12.64 -23.83
CA ARG A 28 14.98 12.21 -22.47
C ARG A 28 14.34 10.84 -22.60
N SER A 29 15.19 9.82 -22.57
CA SER A 29 14.76 8.45 -22.38
C SER A 29 13.84 8.44 -21.16
N ALA A 30 12.54 8.24 -21.41
CA ALA A 30 11.60 7.91 -20.36
C ALA A 30 12.03 6.54 -19.84
N PHE A 31 12.91 6.52 -18.85
CA PHE A 31 13.18 5.31 -18.08
C PHE A 31 11.89 4.99 -17.35
N ALA A 32 11.08 4.10 -17.93
CA ALA A 32 10.00 3.47 -17.21
C ALA A 32 10.63 2.74 -16.03
N VAL A 33 10.43 3.26 -14.82
CA VAL A 33 10.83 2.56 -13.60
C VAL A 33 10.06 1.24 -13.62
N PRO A 34 10.73 0.08 -13.48
CA PRO A 34 10.03 -1.19 -13.35
C PRO A 34 8.96 -1.09 -12.26
N SER A 35 7.81 -1.73 -12.46
CA SER A 35 6.84 -1.85 -11.36
C SER A 35 7.52 -2.57 -10.17
N LEU A 36 7.04 -2.31 -8.95
CA LEU A 36 7.54 -2.95 -7.72
C LEU A 36 7.62 -4.47 -7.88
N LYS A 37 6.56 -5.09 -8.41
CA LYS A 37 6.52 -6.53 -8.73
C LYS A 37 7.62 -6.96 -9.72
N THR A 38 7.83 -6.21 -10.80
CA THR A 38 8.88 -6.55 -11.77
C THR A 38 10.27 -6.44 -11.15
N ALA A 39 10.51 -5.43 -10.33
CA ALA A 39 11.77 -5.28 -9.60
C ALA A 39 11.98 -6.44 -8.61
N LEU A 40 10.93 -6.79 -7.84
CA LEU A 40 10.93 -7.90 -6.89
C LEU A 40 11.30 -9.22 -7.59
N LEU A 41 10.60 -9.58 -8.67
CA LEU A 41 10.86 -10.83 -9.40
C LEU A 41 12.19 -10.83 -10.19
N SER A 42 12.75 -9.64 -10.43
CA SER A 42 14.09 -9.53 -10.98
C SER A 42 15.15 -9.80 -9.92
N TYR A 43 14.92 -9.35 -8.68
CA TYR A 43 15.85 -9.52 -7.56
C TYR A 43 15.72 -10.91 -6.91
N TYR A 44 14.50 -11.42 -6.76
CA TYR A 44 14.19 -12.78 -6.29
C TYR A 44 13.52 -13.62 -7.38
N PRO A 45 14.28 -14.16 -8.36
CA PRO A 45 13.74 -15.00 -9.43
C PRO A 45 12.93 -16.22 -8.99
N ALA A 46 13.20 -16.73 -7.77
CA ALA A 46 12.56 -17.91 -7.20
C ALA A 46 11.10 -17.67 -6.78
N LEU A 47 10.69 -16.41 -6.61
CA LEU A 47 9.32 -16.05 -6.23
C LEU A 47 8.33 -16.16 -7.39
N ARG A 48 8.77 -16.50 -8.60
CA ARG A 48 7.85 -16.71 -9.72
C ARG A 48 6.92 -17.87 -9.43
N ASP A 49 5.65 -17.69 -9.76
CA ASP A 49 4.59 -18.67 -9.52
C ASP A 49 4.33 -19.00 -8.03
N THR A 50 4.89 -18.23 -7.09
CA THR A 50 4.53 -18.31 -5.65
C THR A 50 3.45 -17.28 -5.31
N GLN A 51 2.93 -17.30 -4.08
CA GLN A 51 1.96 -16.28 -3.65
C GLN A 51 2.54 -14.85 -3.61
N LEU A 52 3.87 -14.74 -3.54
CA LEU A 52 4.58 -13.47 -3.60
C LEU A 52 4.79 -12.96 -5.03
N ASP A 53 4.44 -13.74 -6.07
CA ASP A 53 4.28 -13.29 -7.46
C ASP A 53 2.98 -12.49 -7.65
N SER A 54 2.71 -11.55 -6.74
CA SER A 54 1.45 -10.83 -6.67
C SER A 54 1.69 -9.35 -6.42
N CYS A 55 0.72 -8.52 -6.80
CA CYS A 55 0.70 -7.14 -6.36
C CYS A 55 0.57 -7.07 -4.83
N ALA A 56 -0.01 -8.08 -4.19
CA ALA A 56 -0.23 -8.14 -2.75
C ALA A 56 1.06 -8.07 -1.91
N THR A 57 2.21 -8.50 -2.46
CA THR A 57 3.51 -8.44 -1.78
C THR A 57 3.94 -7.01 -1.44
N CYS A 58 3.56 -6.05 -2.28
CA CYS A 58 3.92 -4.64 -2.10
C CYS A 58 2.70 -3.74 -1.88
N HIS A 59 1.50 -4.25 -2.13
CA HIS A 59 0.28 -3.48 -2.07
C HIS A 59 -0.74 -4.19 -1.19
N MET A 60 -1.13 -3.54 -0.10
CA MET A 60 -2.19 -4.06 0.76
C MET A 60 -3.22 -2.97 1.09
N PRO A 61 -4.45 -3.05 0.56
CA PRO A 61 -4.94 -4.00 -0.46
C PRO A 61 -4.17 -3.90 -1.78
N ALA A 62 -4.24 -4.93 -2.64
CA ALA A 62 -3.61 -5.09 -3.95
C ALA A 62 -4.14 -4.09 -5.00
N LYS A 63 -4.02 -2.81 -4.69
CA LYS A 63 -4.55 -1.67 -5.42
C LYS A 63 -3.47 -0.62 -5.58
N LYS A 64 -3.51 0.07 -6.72
CA LYS A 64 -2.61 1.19 -7.01
C LYS A 64 -2.66 2.23 -5.88
N ASP A 65 -1.46 2.70 -5.48
CA ASP A 65 -1.21 3.73 -4.46
C ASP A 65 -1.51 3.32 -3.00
N PHE A 66 -1.75 2.03 -2.73
CA PHE A 66 -1.83 1.46 -1.38
C PHE A 66 -0.56 0.61 -1.17
N LEU A 67 0.48 1.18 -0.58
CA LEU A 67 1.70 0.44 -0.25
C LEU A 67 1.59 -0.11 1.18
N ASN A 68 2.08 -1.32 1.39
CA ASN A 68 2.34 -1.83 2.74
C ASN A 68 3.69 -1.32 3.27
N ASP A 69 4.00 -1.60 4.52
CA ASP A 69 5.20 -1.08 5.19
C ASP A 69 6.48 -1.58 4.52
N TYR A 70 6.51 -2.83 4.04
CA TYR A 70 7.58 -3.36 3.19
C TYR A 70 7.87 -2.47 1.98
N ALA A 71 6.84 -2.13 1.21
CA ALA A 71 7.01 -1.37 -0.01
C ALA A 71 7.29 0.11 0.26
N ILE A 72 6.89 0.64 1.43
CA ILE A 72 7.31 1.95 1.91
C ILE A 72 8.81 1.93 2.22
N ALA A 73 9.28 0.97 3.02
CA ALA A 73 10.70 0.81 3.35
C ALA A 73 11.54 0.64 2.08
N LEU A 74 11.11 -0.21 1.14
CA LEU A 74 11.79 -0.42 -0.14
C LEU A 74 11.86 0.88 -0.97
N LYS A 75 10.78 1.65 -0.99
CA LYS A 75 10.74 2.93 -1.70
C LYS A 75 11.68 3.96 -1.07
N GLU A 76 11.75 4.02 0.26
CA GLU A 76 12.68 4.89 0.99
C GLU A 76 14.13 4.49 0.77
N ALA A 77 14.39 3.18 0.71
CA ALA A 77 15.66 2.58 0.32
C ALA A 77 15.98 2.71 -1.18
N LYS A 78 15.14 3.40 -1.97
CA LYS A 78 15.32 3.60 -3.42
C LYS A 78 15.43 2.28 -4.21
N MET A 79 14.60 1.30 -3.85
CA MET A 79 14.56 -0.04 -4.44
C MET A 79 15.80 -0.90 -4.15
N ASP A 80 16.53 -0.60 -3.08
CA ASP A 80 17.60 -1.44 -2.56
C ASP A 80 16.99 -2.54 -1.67
N PHE A 81 16.81 -3.72 -2.25
CA PHE A 81 16.23 -4.88 -1.55
C PHE A 81 17.15 -5.36 -0.42
N GLU A 82 18.46 -5.45 -0.67
CA GLU A 82 19.46 -5.89 0.32
C GLU A 82 19.43 -4.99 1.57
N ALA A 83 19.27 -3.67 1.38
CA ALA A 83 19.22 -2.72 2.47
C ALA A 83 18.01 -2.88 3.42
N ILE A 84 16.96 -3.57 2.98
CA ILE A 84 15.74 -3.78 3.80
C ILE A 84 15.53 -5.23 4.21
N GLU A 85 16.34 -6.18 3.77
CA GLU A 85 16.15 -7.62 4.03
C GLU A 85 16.06 -7.95 5.52
N GLU A 86 16.89 -7.29 6.34
CA GLU A 86 16.96 -7.50 7.79
C GLU A 86 15.97 -6.63 8.59
N LEU A 87 15.16 -5.80 7.93
CA LEU A 87 14.09 -5.07 8.60
C LEU A 87 12.92 -6.01 8.89
N ASP A 88 12.27 -5.81 10.01
CA ASP A 88 10.94 -6.33 10.33
C ASP A 88 9.95 -5.20 10.03
N SER A 89 9.37 -5.19 8.83
CA SER A 89 8.65 -4.00 8.35
C SER A 89 7.31 -3.79 9.04
N ASP A 90 6.63 -4.87 9.42
CA ASP A 90 5.32 -4.85 10.09
C ASP A 90 5.39 -5.16 11.59
N ASN A 91 6.60 -5.30 12.13
CA ASN A 91 6.90 -5.49 13.56
C ASN A 91 6.28 -6.76 14.14
N ASP A 92 6.28 -7.84 13.35
CA ASP A 92 5.72 -9.14 13.74
C ASP A 92 6.76 -10.08 14.39
N GLY A 93 8.03 -9.65 14.43
CA GLY A 93 9.16 -10.37 14.98
C GLY A 93 9.95 -11.18 13.94
N THR A 94 9.54 -11.14 12.67
CA THR A 94 10.19 -11.82 11.54
C THR A 94 10.81 -10.80 10.60
N SER A 95 12.00 -11.07 10.07
CA SER A 95 12.60 -10.18 9.08
C SER A 95 11.98 -10.37 7.69
N ASN A 96 12.00 -9.32 6.87
CA ASN A 96 11.49 -9.34 5.50
C ASN A 96 12.08 -10.51 4.69
N ILE A 97 13.37 -10.81 4.86
CA ILE A 97 14.04 -11.88 4.12
C ILE A 97 13.64 -13.28 4.61
N GLU A 98 13.38 -13.44 5.90
CA GLU A 98 12.85 -14.70 6.44
C GLU A 98 11.45 -14.95 5.89
N GLU A 99 10.60 -13.93 5.90
CA GLU A 99 9.25 -14.02 5.34
C GLU A 99 9.26 -14.34 3.84
N ILE A 100 10.10 -13.66 3.06
CA ILE A 100 10.26 -13.94 1.62
C ILE A 100 10.69 -15.39 1.37
N LYS A 101 11.57 -15.95 2.22
CA LYS A 101 12.02 -17.35 2.11
C LYS A 101 10.93 -18.35 2.50
N GLU A 102 10.07 -17.99 3.45
CA GLU A 102 8.93 -18.77 3.89
C GLU A 102 7.68 -18.55 3.02
N GLU A 103 7.81 -17.71 1.99
CA GLU A 103 6.75 -17.28 1.08
C GLU A 103 5.62 -16.51 1.79
N THR A 104 5.87 -15.90 2.96
CA THR A 104 4.95 -14.99 3.67
C THR A 104 5.16 -13.52 3.27
N PHE A 105 4.29 -12.62 3.71
CA PHE A 105 4.19 -11.26 3.18
C PHE A 105 5.02 -10.25 4.01
N PRO A 106 6.16 -9.73 3.51
CA PRO A 106 7.19 -9.02 4.32
C PRO A 106 6.85 -7.62 4.88
N GLY A 107 5.57 -7.31 4.97
CA GLY A 107 5.04 -6.06 5.51
C GLY A 107 3.56 -6.21 5.83
N SER A 108 3.18 -7.44 6.17
CA SER A 108 1.89 -7.78 6.71
C SER A 108 1.88 -9.21 7.25
N GLN A 109 1.37 -9.31 8.46
CA GLN A 109 1.03 -10.56 9.14
C GLN A 109 -0.09 -11.39 8.47
N ALA A 110 -0.53 -10.97 7.29
CA ALA A 110 -1.50 -11.67 6.50
C ALA A 110 -0.93 -13.00 5.99
N PHE A 111 -1.63 -14.10 6.25
CA PHE A 111 -1.29 -15.40 5.65
C PHE A 111 -1.68 -15.51 4.16
N GLY A 112 -2.33 -14.50 3.60
CA GLY A 112 -2.84 -14.51 2.24
C GLY A 112 -3.18 -13.11 1.74
N PRO A 113 -3.31 -12.93 0.42
CA PRO A 113 -3.60 -11.63 -0.17
C PRO A 113 -4.93 -11.07 0.37
N GLU A 114 -4.96 -9.76 0.63
CA GLU A 114 -6.18 -9.03 1.07
C GLU A 114 -6.74 -9.50 2.43
N TYR A 115 -5.95 -10.23 3.21
CA TYR A 115 -6.25 -10.56 4.59
C TYR A 115 -5.51 -9.59 5.49
N PHE A 116 -6.15 -9.13 6.56
CA PHE A 116 -5.57 -8.24 7.55
C PHE A 116 -5.78 -8.85 8.92
N ILE A 117 -4.80 -8.71 9.80
CA ILE A 117 -4.93 -9.12 11.19
C ILE A 117 -4.76 -7.86 12.02
N PHE A 118 -5.85 -7.30 12.53
CA PHE A 118 -5.75 -6.16 13.43
C PHE A 118 -5.37 -6.65 14.81
N HIS A 119 -4.20 -6.24 15.28
CA HIS A 119 -3.80 -6.47 16.66
C HIS A 119 -4.39 -5.41 17.58
N VAL A 120 -4.87 -5.88 18.71
CA VAL A 120 -5.24 -5.02 19.81
C VAL A 120 -4.54 -5.60 21.03
N ASN A 121 -3.55 -4.88 21.57
CA ASN A 121 -2.85 -5.30 22.77
C ASN A 121 -3.84 -5.30 23.94
N PHE A 122 -4.47 -6.45 24.20
CA PHE A 122 -5.36 -6.65 25.34
C PHE A 122 -4.63 -7.26 26.54
N SER A 123 -3.56 -8.03 26.29
CA SER A 123 -2.72 -8.64 27.32
C SER A 123 -1.27 -8.65 26.86
N GLU A 124 -0.35 -8.27 27.74
CA GLU A 124 1.10 -8.48 27.53
C GLU A 124 1.47 -9.97 27.65
N GLU A 125 0.65 -10.75 28.36
CA GLU A 125 0.90 -12.16 28.66
C GLU A 125 0.36 -13.11 27.58
N ASP A 126 -0.62 -12.65 26.78
CA ASP A 126 -1.17 -13.39 25.65
C ASP A 126 -1.53 -12.42 24.50
N PRO A 127 -0.60 -12.16 23.57
CA PRO A 127 -0.81 -11.22 22.46
C PRO A 127 -1.76 -11.76 21.38
N GLU A 128 -2.09 -13.06 21.39
CA GLU A 128 -3.07 -13.66 20.47
C GLU A 128 -4.51 -13.27 20.85
N VAL A 129 -4.73 -13.04 22.14
CA VAL A 129 -6.00 -12.61 22.71
C VAL A 129 -6.24 -11.16 22.29
N GLY A 130 -6.99 -10.98 21.21
CA GLY A 130 -7.30 -9.63 20.71
C GLY A 130 -7.26 -9.48 19.21
N LYS A 131 -6.70 -10.45 18.50
CA LYS A 131 -6.56 -10.39 17.04
C LYS A 131 -7.93 -10.40 16.36
N VAL A 132 -8.13 -9.46 15.45
CA VAL A 132 -9.29 -9.43 14.54
C VAL A 132 -8.82 -9.80 13.16
N HIS A 133 -9.28 -10.96 12.70
CA HIS A 133 -9.06 -11.39 11.33
C HIS A 133 -10.06 -10.72 10.39
N PHE A 134 -9.54 -9.91 9.48
CA PHE A 134 -10.33 -9.15 8.53
C PHE A 134 -9.95 -9.49 7.10
N ASN A 135 -10.82 -10.21 6.41
CA ASN A 135 -10.67 -10.45 4.98
C ASN A 135 -11.26 -9.28 4.19
N HIS A 136 -10.41 -8.39 3.67
CA HIS A 136 -10.84 -7.21 2.92
C HIS A 136 -11.44 -7.56 1.56
N GLU A 137 -10.91 -8.59 0.87
CA GLU A 137 -11.49 -9.06 -0.40
C GLU A 137 -12.97 -9.38 -0.22
N MET A 138 -13.30 -10.21 0.78
CA MET A 138 -14.68 -10.55 1.15
C MET A 138 -15.56 -9.33 1.39
N HIS A 139 -15.02 -8.31 2.05
CA HIS A 139 -15.71 -7.06 2.32
C HIS A 139 -15.77 -6.12 1.13
N VAL A 140 -15.07 -6.38 0.03
CA VAL A 140 -15.10 -5.56 -1.20
C VAL A 140 -15.92 -6.24 -2.29
N ILE A 141 -15.75 -7.54 -2.51
CA ILE A 141 -16.24 -8.25 -3.70
C ILE A 141 -17.60 -8.89 -3.52
N LYS A 142 -17.96 -9.33 -2.31
CA LYS A 142 -19.17 -10.13 -2.12
C LYS A 142 -20.41 -9.25 -2.16
N GLU A 143 -21.31 -9.57 -3.08
CA GLU A 143 -22.58 -8.87 -3.30
C GLU A 143 -23.49 -8.85 -2.05
N SER A 144 -23.32 -9.85 -1.17
CA SER A 144 -24.00 -9.97 0.12
C SER A 144 -23.57 -8.92 1.14
N PHE A 145 -22.47 -8.19 0.93
CA PHE A 145 -21.98 -7.17 1.84
C PHE A 145 -22.37 -5.77 1.34
N LEU A 146 -22.78 -4.90 2.26
CA LEU A 146 -23.30 -3.55 1.96
C LEU A 146 -22.31 -2.64 1.23
N SER A 147 -21.02 -2.98 1.24
CA SER A 147 -19.95 -2.23 0.59
C SER A 147 -20.10 -2.18 -0.93
N LYS A 148 -20.43 -3.29 -1.60
CA LYS A 148 -20.49 -3.40 -3.08
C LYS A 148 -19.27 -2.75 -3.76
N GLY A 149 -18.07 -2.97 -3.23
CA GLY A 149 -16.83 -2.37 -3.72
C GLY A 149 -16.66 -0.86 -3.49
N ARG A 150 -17.55 -0.21 -2.75
CA ARG A 150 -17.48 1.24 -2.48
C ARG A 150 -16.50 1.54 -1.35
N CYS A 151 -15.25 1.85 -1.70
CA CYS A 151 -14.18 2.16 -0.72
C CYS A 151 -14.56 3.24 0.30
N LYS A 152 -15.41 4.21 -0.09
CA LYS A 152 -15.87 5.31 0.79
C LYS A 152 -16.72 4.87 1.98
N ASN A 153 -17.19 3.62 1.99
CA ASN A 153 -17.94 3.08 3.12
C ASN A 153 -17.02 2.73 4.29
N CYS A 154 -15.73 2.49 4.01
CA CYS A 154 -14.73 2.10 5.02
C CYS A 154 -13.58 3.12 5.14
N HIS A 155 -13.30 3.92 4.10
CA HIS A 155 -12.14 4.81 4.05
C HIS A 155 -12.47 6.27 3.72
N GLY A 156 -11.59 7.18 4.16
CA GLY A 156 -11.50 8.56 3.65
C GLY A 156 -12.19 9.65 4.49
N GLY A 157 -12.47 9.38 5.76
CA GLY A 157 -13.03 10.35 6.72
C GLY A 157 -12.33 10.25 8.08
N LYS A 158 -12.58 11.24 8.96
CA LYS A 158 -11.98 11.34 10.31
C LYS A 158 -12.27 10.11 11.21
N HIS A 159 -13.34 9.37 10.91
CA HIS A 159 -13.81 8.20 11.66
C HIS A 159 -13.86 6.94 10.77
N MET A 160 -12.99 6.88 9.77
CA MET A 160 -12.91 5.81 8.79
C MET A 160 -11.48 5.32 8.72
N PHE A 161 -11.28 4.10 8.25
CA PHE A 161 -9.94 3.55 8.11
C PHE A 161 -9.08 4.43 7.18
N PRO A 162 -7.82 4.69 7.57
CA PRO A 162 -6.86 5.25 6.63
C PRO A 162 -6.69 4.32 5.42
N ARG A 163 -6.11 4.87 4.35
CA ARG A 163 -5.74 4.10 3.15
C ARG A 163 -4.31 3.56 3.20
N VAL A 164 -3.65 3.78 4.34
CA VAL A 164 -2.35 3.23 4.66
C VAL A 164 -2.59 2.46 5.95
N PHE A 165 -2.14 1.22 5.96
CA PHE A 165 -2.21 0.38 7.13
C PHE A 165 -0.88 0.54 7.89
N ASP A 166 -0.96 0.61 9.20
CA ASP A 166 0.19 0.76 10.11
C ASP A 166 -0.15 -0.09 11.33
N ASP A 167 0.52 -1.23 11.45
CA ASP A 167 0.29 -2.20 12.53
C ASP A 167 0.61 -1.62 13.92
N ASN A 168 1.36 -0.53 13.99
CA ASN A 168 1.68 0.16 15.24
C ASN A 168 0.56 1.10 15.72
N VAL A 169 -0.41 1.43 14.86
CA VAL A 169 -1.51 2.33 15.20
C VAL A 169 -2.75 1.52 15.52
N SER A 170 -3.17 1.56 16.79
CA SER A 170 -4.40 0.89 17.20
C SER A 170 -5.61 1.43 16.42
N VAL A 171 -6.23 0.54 15.66
CA VAL A 171 -7.46 0.85 14.90
C VAL A 171 -8.74 0.58 15.70
N ARG A 172 -8.64 0.23 17.00
CA ARG A 172 -9.77 -0.25 17.83
C ARG A 172 -11.01 0.65 17.75
N GLU A 173 -10.85 1.96 17.93
CA GLU A 173 -11.98 2.89 17.93
C GLU A 173 -12.69 2.92 16.57
N ILE A 174 -11.91 3.05 15.49
CA ILE A 174 -12.42 3.10 14.12
C ILE A 174 -13.04 1.76 13.74
N ALA A 175 -12.39 0.64 14.07
CA ALA A 175 -12.86 -0.70 13.78
C ALA A 175 -14.20 -0.99 14.45
N HIS A 176 -14.35 -0.70 15.74
CA HIS A 176 -15.65 -0.86 16.40
C HIS A 176 -16.72 0.06 15.79
N GLN A 177 -16.41 1.31 15.46
CA GLN A 177 -17.40 2.20 14.85
C GLN A 177 -17.86 1.72 13.46
N VAL A 178 -16.94 1.28 12.61
CA VAL A 178 -17.21 0.90 11.22
C VAL A 178 -17.81 -0.50 11.14
N CYS A 179 -17.14 -1.49 11.75
CA CYS A 179 -17.52 -2.89 11.64
C CYS A 179 -18.87 -3.13 12.31
N TRP A 180 -19.03 -2.67 13.56
CA TRP A 180 -20.23 -2.93 14.36
C TRP A 180 -21.47 -2.29 13.72
N ARG A 181 -21.35 -1.03 13.29
CA ARG A 181 -22.42 -0.33 12.57
C ARG A 181 -22.84 -1.09 11.30
N CYS A 182 -21.88 -1.52 10.49
CA CYS A 182 -22.21 -2.27 9.27
C CYS A 182 -22.83 -3.63 9.60
N HIS A 183 -22.29 -4.37 10.57
CA HIS A 183 -22.76 -5.69 10.92
C HIS A 183 -24.19 -5.65 11.47
N GLU A 184 -24.49 -4.72 12.39
CA GLU A 184 -25.84 -4.51 12.93
C GLU A 184 -26.84 -4.10 11.85
N THR A 185 -26.45 -3.20 10.94
CA THR A 185 -27.39 -2.64 9.95
C THR A 185 -27.53 -3.50 8.70
N SER A 186 -26.62 -4.45 8.45
CA SER A 186 -26.65 -5.31 7.27
C SER A 186 -27.82 -6.31 7.25
N GLY A 187 -28.32 -6.70 8.42
CA GLY A 187 -29.27 -7.80 8.55
C GLY A 187 -28.71 -9.17 8.15
N SER A 188 -27.39 -9.28 7.92
CA SER A 188 -26.71 -10.51 7.54
C SER A 188 -26.58 -11.44 8.75
N LYS A 189 -26.99 -12.70 8.59
CA LYS A 189 -26.87 -13.72 9.65
C LYS A 189 -25.43 -14.17 9.93
N ILE A 190 -24.51 -13.86 9.02
CA ILE A 190 -23.09 -14.21 9.15
C ILE A 190 -22.25 -13.04 9.66
N SER A 191 -22.87 -11.88 9.89
CA SER A 191 -22.18 -10.70 10.42
C SER A 191 -22.05 -10.82 11.93
N PRO A 192 -20.82 -10.92 12.48
CA PRO A 192 -20.62 -11.01 13.91
C PRO A 192 -21.01 -9.68 14.58
N THR A 193 -21.80 -9.75 15.64
CA THR A 193 -22.24 -8.59 16.44
C THR A 193 -21.81 -8.67 17.90
N ASP A 194 -20.95 -9.65 18.22
CA ASP A 194 -20.36 -9.84 19.54
C ASP A 194 -18.83 -9.92 19.44
N CYS A 195 -18.16 -9.78 20.59
CA CYS A 195 -16.70 -9.76 20.64
C CYS A 195 -16.08 -11.04 20.09
N THR A 196 -16.64 -12.21 20.41
CA THR A 196 -16.07 -13.52 20.04
C THR A 196 -16.21 -13.86 18.55
N GLY A 197 -17.20 -13.27 17.88
CA GLY A 197 -17.38 -13.42 16.44
C GLY A 197 -16.37 -12.59 15.61
N CYS A 198 -15.78 -11.55 16.20
CA CYS A 198 -14.75 -10.71 15.56
C CYS A 198 -13.34 -11.03 16.04
N HIS A 199 -13.18 -11.27 17.34
CA HIS A 199 -11.91 -11.55 17.98
C HIS A 199 -11.81 -13.04 18.30
N THR A 200 -11.02 -13.76 17.52
CA THR A 200 -10.68 -15.16 17.81
C THR A 200 -9.81 -15.23 19.07
N GLY A 201 -10.05 -16.19 19.97
CA GLY A 201 -9.29 -16.34 21.21
C GLY A 201 -9.72 -15.46 22.40
N VAL A 202 -10.65 -14.51 22.20
CA VAL A 202 -11.16 -13.65 23.30
C VAL A 202 -12.06 -14.38 24.28
N LYS A 203 -12.62 -15.54 23.90
CA LYS A 203 -13.55 -16.28 24.76
C LYS A 203 -12.84 -16.85 26.00
N GLU A 204 -11.69 -17.50 25.77
CA GLU A 204 -10.85 -18.08 26.81
C GLU A 204 -10.40 -17.00 27.80
N MET A 205 -9.91 -15.85 27.30
CA MET A 205 -9.56 -14.70 28.14
C MET A 205 -10.74 -14.16 28.94
N LEU A 206 -11.92 -13.98 28.34
CA LEU A 206 -13.08 -13.46 29.06
C LEU A 206 -13.52 -14.40 30.18
N ASP A 207 -13.34 -15.70 30.00
CA ASP A 207 -13.64 -16.69 31.02
C ASP A 207 -12.58 -16.70 32.14
N ASP A 208 -11.29 -16.50 31.80
CA ASP A 208 -10.22 -16.30 32.79
C ASP A 208 -10.42 -15.02 33.62
N ILE A 209 -10.74 -13.88 32.97
CA ILE A 209 -11.05 -12.62 33.67
C ILE A 209 -12.25 -12.81 34.61
N LYS A 210 -13.32 -13.48 34.17
CA LYS A 210 -14.47 -13.77 35.04
C LYS A 210 -14.10 -14.67 36.21
N SER A 211 -13.18 -15.62 36.01
CA SER A 211 -12.70 -16.49 37.09
C SER A 211 -11.89 -15.73 38.14
N LEU A 212 -11.19 -14.66 37.73
CA LEU A 212 -10.43 -13.79 38.63
C LEU A 212 -11.30 -12.76 39.37
N LEU A 213 -12.49 -12.47 38.85
CA LEU A 213 -13.44 -11.51 39.43
C LEU A 213 -14.50 -12.15 40.34
N ASN A 214 -14.50 -13.49 40.47
CA ASN A 214 -15.41 -14.26 41.33
C ASN A 214 -14.64 -14.91 42.49
#